data_AF-A0A1C6BTV1-F1
#
_entry.id   AF-A0A1C6BTV1-F1
#
_cell.length_a   1.000
_cell.length_b   1.000
_cell.length_c   1.000
_cell.angle_alpha   90.00
_cell.angle_beta   90.00
_cell.angle_gamma   90.00
#
_symmetry.space_group_name_H-M   'P 1'
#
loop_
_entity.id
_entity.type
_entity.pdbx_description
1 polymer ?
#
loop_
_entity_poly.entity_id
_entity_poly.type
_entity_poly.pdbx_seq_one_letter_code
_entity_poly.pdbx_strand_id
1 'polypeptide(L)'
;MIVDYSEYITEKASKGIVNSVYVENGLPLFKHDSVCPFCKQKIENVIHHKSKTDYPEWLWGRFDQSELVVQCPNCGWWEYKYSNQSDAIVDGIRAMDLEYSSGILKTYEDSDIDIPLEVLRKYINKDTSVIYNIDAHKMEELVRSVFSDFYPSCKVKAFGKTRDGEKDGLLIDNSGKQSLIQIKRRTKANATEGVEALRALIGTTVIEDNVRGCIFVSTADHFSKPAKDYASNVINKNIVDTFDLIDCKEFLRMADLVRDKLPDVWTKLLKL
;
A
#
# COMPACT_ATOMS: atom_id res chain seq x y z
N MET A 1 14.88 -8.33 -0.07
CA MET A 1 14.84 -7.41 -1.24
C MET A 1 13.40 -7.19 -1.65
N ILE A 2 12.91 -5.98 -1.40
CA ILE A 2 11.54 -5.55 -1.67
C ILE A 2 11.49 -4.93 -3.08
N VAL A 3 10.48 -5.30 -3.86
CA VAL A 3 10.28 -4.78 -5.23
C VAL A 3 9.15 -3.76 -5.26
N ASP A 4 9.35 -2.69 -6.02
CA ASP A 4 8.41 -1.59 -6.20
C ASP A 4 8.21 -1.28 -7.68
N TYR A 5 6.94 -1.17 -8.09
CA TYR A 5 6.50 -0.77 -9.44
C TYR A 5 5.55 0.42 -9.39
N SER A 6 5.72 1.30 -8.40
CA SER A 6 4.84 2.45 -8.19
C SER A 6 5.13 3.61 -9.13
N GLU A 7 6.31 3.63 -9.75
CA GLU A 7 6.66 4.54 -10.83
C GLU A 7 6.43 3.86 -12.18
N TYR A 8 6.16 4.64 -13.22
CA TYR A 8 5.92 4.13 -14.57
C TYR A 8 6.40 5.13 -15.62
N ILE A 9 6.66 4.61 -16.82
CA ILE A 9 6.88 5.40 -18.04
C ILE A 9 5.68 5.28 -18.95
N THR A 10 5.34 6.34 -19.68
CA THR A 10 4.24 6.35 -20.64
C THR A 10 4.76 6.60 -22.05
N GLU A 11 4.37 5.74 -22.98
CA GLU A 11 4.63 5.86 -24.41
C GLU A 11 3.31 6.03 -25.16
N LYS A 12 3.34 6.85 -26.21
CA LYS A 12 2.16 7.17 -27.02
C LYS A 12 2.45 6.98 -28.49
N ALA A 13 1.47 6.46 -29.21
CA ALA A 13 1.48 6.33 -30.65
C ALA A 13 0.14 6.77 -31.21
N SER A 14 0.18 7.32 -32.41
CA SER A 14 -1.01 7.74 -33.12
C SER A 14 -0.85 7.45 -34.60
N LYS A 15 -1.93 7.03 -35.26
CA LYS A 15 -1.95 6.89 -36.71
C LYS A 15 -3.32 7.25 -37.23
N GLY A 16 -3.37 7.83 -38.41
CA GLY A 16 -4.64 8.32 -38.93
C GLY A 16 -4.53 9.19 -40.16
N ILE A 17 -5.65 9.75 -40.55
CA ILE A 17 -5.78 10.78 -41.57
C ILE A 17 -6.10 12.07 -40.82
N VAL A 18 -5.37 13.14 -41.12
CA VAL A 18 -5.61 14.51 -40.62
C VAL A 18 -5.51 15.45 -41.81
N ASN A 19 -6.55 16.24 -42.07
CA ASN A 19 -6.65 17.10 -43.26
C ASN A 19 -6.41 16.32 -44.58
N SER A 20 -6.97 15.11 -44.68
CA SER A 20 -6.78 14.20 -45.84
C SER A 20 -5.34 13.73 -46.07
N VAL A 21 -4.42 13.96 -45.14
CA VAL A 21 -3.03 13.46 -45.17
C VAL A 21 -2.88 12.37 -44.11
N TYR A 22 -2.28 11.25 -44.50
CA TYR A 22 -1.97 10.20 -43.54
C TYR A 22 -0.79 10.61 -42.66
N VAL A 23 -0.98 10.55 -41.35
CA VAL A 23 0.01 10.91 -40.33
C VAL A 23 0.19 9.72 -39.39
N GLU A 24 1.44 9.42 -39.04
CA GLU A 24 1.76 8.36 -38.10
C GLU A 24 2.91 8.79 -37.18
N ASN A 25 2.83 8.32 -35.93
CA ASN A 25 3.85 8.50 -34.92
C ASN A 25 3.89 7.26 -34.02
N GLY A 26 5.08 6.85 -33.57
CA GLY A 26 5.24 5.72 -32.64
C GLY A 26 4.83 4.36 -33.22
N LEU A 27 4.97 4.15 -34.54
CA LEU A 27 4.54 2.94 -35.24
C LEU A 27 4.89 1.59 -34.55
N PRO A 28 6.12 1.39 -34.01
CA PRO A 28 6.47 0.15 -33.32
C PRO A 28 5.52 -0.21 -32.17
N LEU A 29 4.94 0.79 -31.49
CA LEU A 29 4.05 0.59 -30.34
C LEU A 29 2.75 -0.13 -30.73
N PHE A 30 2.29 0.00 -31.98
CA PHE A 30 1.12 -0.75 -32.47
C PHE A 30 1.37 -2.25 -32.62
N LYS A 31 2.63 -2.69 -32.60
CA LYS A 31 3.04 -4.10 -32.62
C LYS A 31 3.59 -4.55 -31.26
N HIS A 32 3.45 -3.72 -30.22
CA HIS A 32 3.96 -4.02 -28.89
C HIS A 32 3.30 -5.28 -28.33
N ASP A 33 4.14 -6.22 -27.92
CA ASP A 33 3.76 -7.42 -27.19
C ASP A 33 4.16 -7.21 -25.73
N SER A 34 3.20 -7.28 -24.81
CA SER A 34 3.41 -7.10 -23.37
C SER A 34 4.27 -8.22 -22.79
N VAL A 35 5.58 -8.10 -22.93
CA VAL A 35 6.60 -9.02 -22.40
C VAL A 35 7.20 -8.43 -21.14
N CYS A 36 7.19 -9.20 -20.05
CA CYS A 36 7.80 -8.77 -18.81
C CYS A 36 9.31 -8.53 -19.00
N PRO A 37 9.83 -7.32 -18.76
CA PRO A 37 11.24 -7.03 -18.97
C PRO A 37 12.16 -7.77 -17.98
N PHE A 38 11.62 -8.30 -16.89
CA PHE A 38 12.37 -9.03 -15.85
C PHE A 38 12.30 -10.54 -16.03
N CYS A 39 11.09 -11.10 -16.12
CA CYS A 39 10.89 -12.54 -16.28
C CYS A 39 11.06 -13.03 -17.73
N LYS A 40 11.14 -12.11 -18.70
CA LYS A 40 11.28 -12.40 -20.14
C LYS A 40 10.17 -13.31 -20.70
N GLN A 41 8.98 -13.23 -20.10
CA GLN A 41 7.80 -13.99 -20.48
C GLN A 41 6.72 -13.04 -20.99
N LYS A 42 6.03 -13.45 -22.06
CA LYS A 42 4.80 -12.78 -22.50
C LYS A 42 3.76 -12.89 -21.40
N ILE A 43 3.14 -11.76 -21.07
CA ILE A 43 2.16 -11.69 -19.98
C ILE A 43 0.77 -11.89 -20.57
N GLU A 44 0.18 -13.03 -20.24
CA GLU A 44 -1.21 -13.35 -20.63
C GLU A 44 -2.20 -13.08 -19.49
N ASN A 45 -1.69 -12.80 -18.29
CA ASN A 45 -2.51 -12.53 -17.11
C ASN A 45 -3.08 -11.11 -17.16
N VAL A 46 -4.32 -11.02 -17.64
CA VAL A 46 -5.13 -9.79 -17.67
C VAL A 46 -5.83 -9.62 -16.32
N ILE A 47 -5.58 -8.49 -15.66
CA ILE A 47 -6.18 -8.17 -14.35
C ILE A 47 -7.28 -7.10 -14.44
N HIS A 48 -7.32 -6.35 -15.55
CA HIS A 48 -8.40 -5.40 -15.85
C HIS A 48 -8.61 -5.31 -17.35
N HIS A 49 -9.86 -5.24 -17.79
CA HIS A 49 -10.22 -4.98 -19.19
C HIS A 49 -11.57 -4.30 -19.25
N LYS A 50 -11.65 -3.20 -20.00
CA LYS A 50 -12.90 -2.49 -20.25
C LYS A 50 -12.90 -1.92 -21.67
N SER A 51 -14.04 -1.99 -22.33
CA SER A 51 -14.23 -1.39 -23.65
C SER A 51 -15.55 -0.64 -23.72
N LYS A 52 -15.58 0.38 -24.56
CA LYS A 52 -16.74 1.23 -24.78
C LYS A 52 -16.80 1.59 -26.26
N THR A 53 -18.01 1.54 -26.82
CA THR A 53 -18.28 2.01 -28.17
C THR A 53 -19.37 3.08 -28.08
N ASP A 54 -19.05 4.26 -28.60
CA ASP A 54 -19.96 5.40 -28.67
C ASP A 54 -20.22 5.79 -30.14
N TYR A 55 -21.31 6.52 -30.36
CA TYR A 55 -21.65 7.12 -31.66
C TYR A 55 -21.91 8.61 -31.49
N PRO A 56 -20.85 9.43 -31.27
CA PRO A 56 -21.04 10.85 -31.01
C PRO A 56 -21.62 11.56 -32.24
N GLU A 57 -22.67 12.38 -32.04
CA GLU A 57 -23.34 13.12 -33.12
C GLU A 57 -22.42 14.09 -33.87
N TRP A 58 -21.30 14.51 -33.29
CA TRP A 58 -20.30 15.37 -33.94
C TRP A 58 -19.28 14.58 -34.78
N LEU A 59 -19.15 13.28 -34.53
CA LEU A 59 -18.16 12.42 -35.20
C LEU A 59 -18.72 11.79 -36.47
N TRP A 60 -20.05 11.62 -36.58
CA TRP A 60 -20.74 10.91 -37.68
C TRP A 60 -20.11 9.55 -37.98
N GLY A 61 -19.76 8.85 -36.91
CA GLY A 61 -19.16 7.52 -36.97
C GLY A 61 -19.04 6.93 -35.57
N ARG A 62 -18.50 5.73 -35.53
CA ARG A 62 -18.18 4.99 -34.32
C ARG A 62 -16.89 5.52 -33.69
N PHE A 63 -16.92 5.63 -32.38
CA PHE A 63 -15.74 5.83 -31.54
C PHE A 63 -15.60 4.64 -30.60
N ASP A 64 -14.53 3.86 -30.77
CA ASP A 64 -14.21 2.77 -29.86
C ASP A 64 -13.11 3.20 -28.91
N GLN A 65 -13.25 2.82 -27.65
CA GLN A 65 -12.23 2.95 -26.64
C GLN A 65 -12.06 1.60 -25.95
N SER A 66 -10.82 1.26 -25.60
CA SER A 66 -10.53 0.09 -24.78
C SER A 66 -9.35 0.36 -23.88
N GLU A 67 -9.40 -0.20 -22.68
CA GLU A 67 -8.29 -0.24 -21.77
C GLU A 67 -8.06 -1.65 -21.22
N LEU A 68 -6.81 -1.96 -20.93
CA LEU A 68 -6.35 -3.27 -20.51
C LEU A 68 -5.20 -3.08 -19.52
N VAL A 69 -5.19 -3.88 -18.45
CA VAL A 69 -4.02 -4.02 -17.57
C VAL A 69 -3.61 -5.48 -17.53
N VAL A 70 -2.33 -5.72 -17.81
CA VAL A 70 -1.70 -7.02 -17.63
C VAL A 70 -0.69 -6.96 -16.49
N GLN A 71 -0.54 -8.06 -15.75
CA GLN A 71 0.41 -8.15 -14.65
C GLN A 71 1.15 -9.47 -14.67
N CYS A 72 2.48 -9.41 -14.59
CA CYS A 72 3.34 -10.58 -14.50
C CYS A 72 3.05 -11.33 -13.19
N PRO A 73 2.58 -12.59 -13.24
CA PRO A 73 2.21 -13.33 -12.04
C PRO A 73 3.42 -13.69 -11.16
N ASN A 74 4.64 -13.67 -11.71
CA ASN A 74 5.86 -14.01 -10.99
C ASN A 74 6.45 -12.81 -10.22
N CYS A 75 6.75 -11.73 -10.94
CA CYS A 75 7.43 -10.57 -10.35
C CYS A 75 6.52 -9.38 -10.02
N GLY A 76 5.26 -9.36 -10.50
CA GLY A 76 4.32 -8.27 -10.24
C GLY A 76 4.43 -7.05 -11.16
N TRP A 77 5.38 -7.03 -12.10
CA TRP A 77 5.46 -5.98 -13.11
C TRP A 77 4.15 -5.88 -13.89
N TRP A 78 3.67 -4.67 -14.12
CA TRP A 78 2.39 -4.41 -14.76
C TRP A 78 2.55 -3.46 -15.96
N GLU A 79 1.61 -3.56 -16.87
CA GLU A 79 1.49 -2.66 -18.02
C GLU A 79 0.02 -2.34 -18.28
N TYR A 80 -0.27 -1.04 -18.38
CA TYR A 80 -1.55 -0.48 -18.78
C TYR A 80 -1.50 -0.15 -20.27
N LYS A 81 -2.55 -0.51 -20.99
CA LYS A 81 -2.78 -0.14 -22.38
C LYS A 81 -4.11 0.58 -22.48
N TYR A 82 -4.10 1.73 -23.13
CA TYR A 82 -5.29 2.43 -23.57
C TYR A 82 -5.24 2.61 -25.08
N SER A 83 -6.34 2.35 -25.76
CA SER A 83 -6.48 2.69 -27.17
C SER A 83 -7.85 3.29 -27.45
N ASN A 84 -7.87 4.24 -28.38
CA ASN A 84 -9.09 4.74 -28.98
C ASN A 84 -8.97 4.67 -30.50
N GLN A 85 -10.10 4.61 -31.19
CA GLN A 85 -10.15 4.70 -32.64
C GLN A 85 -11.50 5.25 -33.10
N SER A 86 -11.47 6.02 -34.19
CA SER A 86 -12.67 6.37 -34.95
C SER A 86 -12.72 5.69 -36.32
N ASP A 87 -13.92 5.37 -36.79
CA ASP A 87 -14.16 5.00 -38.19
C ASP A 87 -14.71 6.16 -39.03
N ALA A 88 -15.05 7.27 -38.37
CA ALA A 88 -15.50 8.49 -39.02
C ALA A 88 -14.44 9.02 -39.99
N ILE A 89 -14.94 9.54 -41.12
CA ILE A 89 -14.17 10.27 -42.13
C ILE A 89 -14.92 11.59 -42.36
N VAL A 90 -15.13 12.36 -41.30
CA VAL A 90 -15.64 13.73 -41.41
C VAL A 90 -14.42 14.64 -41.56
N ASP A 91 -14.45 15.53 -42.55
CA ASP A 91 -13.37 16.49 -42.85
C ASP A 91 -11.97 15.87 -43.03
N GLY A 92 -11.90 14.62 -43.48
CA GLY A 92 -10.64 13.90 -43.69
C GLY A 92 -9.90 13.58 -42.39
N ILE A 93 -10.64 13.41 -41.28
CA ILE A 93 -10.09 13.04 -39.97
C ILE A 93 -10.51 11.61 -39.62
N ARG A 94 -9.53 10.72 -39.47
CA ARG A 94 -9.70 9.37 -38.90
C ARG A 94 -8.49 9.08 -38.03
N ALA A 95 -8.66 8.91 -36.72
CA ALA A 95 -7.52 8.77 -35.82
C ALA A 95 -7.62 7.51 -34.96
N MET A 96 -6.46 6.96 -34.65
CA MET A 96 -6.30 5.90 -33.67
C MET A 96 -5.14 6.30 -32.77
N ASP A 97 -5.44 6.50 -31.49
CA ASP A 97 -4.44 6.74 -30.46
C ASP A 97 -4.22 5.47 -29.63
N LEU A 98 -2.98 5.29 -29.22
CA LEU A 98 -2.53 4.19 -28.40
C LEU A 98 -1.59 4.74 -27.33
N GLU A 99 -1.80 4.34 -26.10
CA GLU A 99 -0.99 4.71 -24.95
C GLU A 99 -0.66 3.46 -24.16
N TYR A 100 0.63 3.29 -23.85
CA TYR A 100 1.11 2.28 -22.91
C TYR A 100 1.72 2.97 -21.71
N SER A 101 1.44 2.47 -20.53
CA SER A 101 2.14 2.86 -19.30
C SER A 101 2.67 1.61 -18.60
N SER A 102 3.98 1.56 -18.38
CA SER A 102 4.66 0.34 -17.92
C SER A 102 5.43 0.61 -16.63
N GLY A 103 5.30 -0.28 -15.65
CA GLY A 103 5.94 -0.12 -14.34
C GLY A 103 7.48 -0.08 -14.42
N ILE A 104 8.11 0.78 -13.63
CA ILE A 104 9.56 0.87 -13.47
C ILE A 104 9.94 0.11 -12.20
N LEU A 105 10.88 -0.83 -12.28
CA LEU A 105 11.36 -1.56 -11.11
C LEU A 105 12.28 -0.67 -10.27
N LYS A 106 11.95 -0.55 -9.01
CA LYS A 106 12.86 -0.11 -7.95
C LYS A 106 12.99 -1.22 -6.90
N THR A 107 14.20 -1.40 -6.39
CA THR A 107 14.51 -2.42 -5.38
C THR A 107 15.03 -1.78 -4.12
N TYR A 108 14.63 -2.33 -2.98
CA TYR A 108 15.05 -1.88 -1.65
C TYR A 108 15.57 -3.07 -0.84
N GLU A 109 16.55 -2.81 0.02
CA GLU A 109 16.91 -3.73 1.11
C GLU A 109 15.88 -3.62 2.23
N ASP A 110 15.69 -4.71 2.98
CA ASP A 110 14.60 -4.80 3.98
C ASP A 110 14.71 -3.74 5.09
N SER A 111 15.94 -3.25 5.35
CA SER A 111 16.25 -2.25 6.37
C SER A 111 16.24 -0.80 5.86
N ASP A 112 15.96 -0.57 4.58
CA ASP A 112 16.02 0.77 3.99
C ASP A 112 14.93 1.68 4.57
N ILE A 113 15.31 2.86 5.05
CA ILE A 113 14.36 3.84 5.58
C ILE A 113 13.54 4.52 4.48
N ASP A 114 13.95 4.41 3.22
CA ASP A 114 13.29 5.09 2.09
C ASP A 114 12.23 4.22 1.40
N ILE A 115 11.92 3.03 1.94
CA ILE A 115 10.86 2.17 1.40
C ILE A 115 9.51 2.91 1.53
N PRO A 116 8.76 3.11 0.42
CA PRO A 116 7.43 3.66 0.48
C PRO A 116 6.52 2.78 1.34
N LEU A 117 5.72 3.40 2.20
CA LEU A 117 4.93 2.67 3.19
C LEU A 117 3.90 1.71 2.56
N GLU A 118 3.28 2.12 1.45
CA GLU A 118 2.34 1.28 0.69
C GLU A 118 3.03 0.03 0.13
N VAL A 119 4.26 0.16 -0.36
CA VAL A 119 5.08 -0.94 -0.89
C VAL A 119 5.42 -1.92 0.24
N LEU A 120 5.89 -1.40 1.39
CA LEU A 120 6.21 -2.22 2.56
C LEU A 120 4.99 -3.01 3.05
N ARG A 121 3.81 -2.38 3.09
CA ARG A 121 2.55 -3.05 3.48
C ARG A 121 2.12 -4.14 2.50
N LYS A 122 2.30 -3.95 1.19
CA LYS A 122 2.03 -5.01 0.21
C LYS A 122 3.03 -6.16 0.37
N TYR A 123 4.30 -5.84 0.62
CA TYR A 123 5.35 -6.83 0.68
C TYR A 123 5.30 -7.70 1.94
N ILE A 124 5.00 -7.14 3.12
CA ILE A 124 5.02 -7.88 4.39
C ILE A 124 4.04 -9.07 4.41
N ASN A 125 2.93 -8.95 3.68
CA ASN A 125 1.96 -10.04 3.54
C ASN A 125 2.44 -11.15 2.60
N LYS A 126 3.39 -10.85 1.70
CA LYS A 126 4.02 -11.82 0.80
C LYS A 126 5.17 -12.56 1.49
N ASP A 127 5.96 -11.84 2.28
CA ASP A 127 7.04 -12.41 3.09
C ASP A 127 7.07 -11.73 4.47
N THR A 128 6.53 -12.44 5.46
CA THR A 128 6.42 -11.94 6.83
C THR A 128 7.76 -11.85 7.55
N SER A 129 8.81 -12.52 7.05
CA SER A 129 10.12 -12.55 7.71
C SER A 129 10.83 -11.19 7.67
N VAL A 130 10.47 -10.34 6.72
CA VAL A 130 11.01 -8.98 6.58
C VAL A 130 10.77 -8.12 7.82
N ILE A 131 9.71 -8.40 8.59
CA ILE A 131 9.33 -7.61 9.78
C ILE A 131 10.47 -7.45 10.80
N TYR A 132 11.41 -8.41 10.86
CA TYR A 132 12.55 -8.39 11.79
C TYR A 132 13.69 -7.47 11.35
N ASN A 133 13.71 -7.09 10.06
CA ASN A 133 14.77 -6.29 9.43
C ASN A 133 14.36 -4.84 9.17
N ILE A 134 13.06 -4.54 9.08
CA ILE A 134 12.50 -3.19 8.85
C ILE A 134 13.09 -2.17 9.81
N ASP A 135 13.52 -1.01 9.33
CA ASP A 135 13.97 0.10 10.18
C ASP A 135 12.97 0.41 11.32
N ALA A 136 13.46 0.82 12.48
CA ALA A 136 12.62 1.03 13.66
C ALA A 136 11.54 2.11 13.42
N HIS A 137 11.90 3.23 12.78
CA HIS A 137 10.94 4.28 12.47
C HIS A 137 9.95 3.85 11.40
N LYS A 138 10.41 3.08 10.40
CA LYS A 138 9.51 2.48 9.41
C LYS A 138 8.53 1.49 10.02
N MET A 139 8.96 0.70 11.00
CA MET A 139 8.07 -0.19 11.75
C MET A 139 6.99 0.61 12.49
N GLU A 140 7.34 1.75 13.07
CA GLU A 140 6.34 2.61 13.71
C GLU A 140 5.32 3.18 12.69
N GLU A 141 5.79 3.66 11.54
CA GLU A 141 4.93 4.12 10.45
C GLU A 141 3.99 3.02 9.96
N LEU A 142 4.52 1.80 9.82
CA LEU A 142 3.78 0.62 9.43
C LEU A 142 2.63 0.30 10.36
N VAL A 143 2.89 0.22 11.66
CA VAL A 143 1.84 -0.05 12.66
C VAL A 143 0.77 1.04 12.63
N ARG A 144 1.17 2.31 12.62
CA ARG A 144 0.22 3.44 12.61
C ARG A 144 -0.67 3.43 11.37
N SER A 145 -0.10 3.09 10.20
CA SER A 145 -0.86 2.96 8.96
C SER A 145 -1.84 1.77 8.99
N VAL A 146 -1.40 0.60 9.47
CA VAL A 146 -2.28 -0.57 9.65
C VAL A 146 -3.41 -0.25 10.63
N PHE A 147 -3.13 0.43 11.75
CA PHE A 147 -4.14 0.81 12.73
C PHE A 147 -5.14 1.82 12.19
N SER A 148 -4.69 2.78 11.37
CA SER A 148 -5.59 3.76 10.73
C SER A 148 -6.62 3.06 9.86
N ASP A 149 -6.21 2.00 9.17
CA ASP A 149 -7.11 1.20 8.36
C ASP A 149 -7.95 0.20 9.17
N PHE A 150 -7.39 -0.37 10.23
CA PHE A 150 -8.06 -1.37 11.06
C PHE A 150 -9.13 -0.74 11.96
N TYR A 151 -8.90 0.48 12.43
CA TYR A 151 -9.81 1.25 13.27
C TYR A 151 -10.30 2.51 12.50
N PRO A 152 -11.17 2.36 11.49
CA PRO A 152 -11.56 3.46 10.60
C PRO A 152 -12.32 4.60 11.32
N SER A 153 -12.89 4.31 12.48
CA SER A 153 -13.57 5.30 13.34
C SER A 153 -12.62 6.03 14.30
N CYS A 154 -11.34 5.72 14.29
CA CYS A 154 -10.36 6.30 15.22
C CYS A 154 -9.34 7.15 14.46
N LYS A 155 -8.76 8.14 15.14
CA LYS A 155 -7.63 8.92 14.63
C LYS A 155 -6.34 8.38 15.22
N VAL A 156 -5.43 7.92 14.36
CA VAL A 156 -4.08 7.50 14.76
C VAL A 156 -3.10 8.64 14.50
N LYS A 157 -2.34 9.04 15.52
CA LYS A 157 -1.33 10.11 15.43
C LYS A 157 0.03 9.58 15.83
N ALA A 158 1.08 10.08 15.19
CA ALA A 158 2.45 9.95 15.68
C ALA A 158 2.70 10.98 16.79
N PHE A 159 3.51 10.62 17.78
CA PHE A 159 4.14 11.63 18.64
C PHE A 159 5.29 12.30 17.86
N GLY A 160 5.50 13.61 18.08
CA GLY A 160 6.53 14.37 17.36
C GLY A 160 7.96 13.83 17.60
N LYS A 161 8.92 14.28 16.79
CA LYS A 161 10.35 13.85 16.76
C LYS A 161 11.15 14.09 18.07
N THR A 162 10.50 14.38 19.18
CA THR A 162 11.14 14.57 20.49
C THR A 162 11.32 13.22 21.18
N ARG A 163 12.51 13.03 21.78
CA ARG A 163 12.99 11.80 22.44
C ARG A 163 12.25 11.51 23.75
N ASP A 164 10.92 11.63 23.77
CA ASP A 164 10.16 11.80 25.00
C ASP A 164 9.23 10.61 25.25
N GLY A 165 9.77 9.65 26.00
CA GLY A 165 9.02 8.81 26.92
C GLY A 165 8.19 7.70 26.29
N GLU A 166 8.83 6.59 25.91
CA GLU A 166 8.19 5.28 25.68
C GLU A 166 6.75 5.33 25.11
N LYS A 167 6.56 6.11 24.05
CA LYS A 167 5.33 6.21 23.29
C LYS A 167 5.65 6.52 21.83
N ASP A 168 5.04 5.78 20.93
CA ASP A 168 5.28 5.88 19.48
C ASP A 168 4.04 6.38 18.73
N GLY A 169 2.87 6.37 19.37
CA GLY A 169 1.66 6.96 18.79
C GLY A 169 0.49 7.05 19.75
N LEU A 170 -0.59 7.65 19.26
CA LEU A 170 -1.84 7.86 19.99
C LEU A 170 -3.01 7.41 19.12
N LEU A 171 -3.89 6.58 19.67
CA LEU A 171 -5.17 6.25 19.05
C LEU A 171 -6.26 7.01 19.80
N ILE A 172 -7.08 7.78 19.09
CA ILE A 172 -8.17 8.58 19.64
C ILE A 172 -9.47 8.08 19.05
N ASP A 173 -10.41 7.63 19.89
CA ASP A 173 -11.73 7.18 19.45
C ASP A 173 -12.69 8.35 19.18
N ASN A 174 -13.89 8.05 18.70
CA ASN A 174 -14.93 9.05 18.41
C ASN A 174 -15.44 9.80 19.66
N SER A 175 -15.25 9.25 20.86
CA SER A 175 -15.59 9.91 22.12
C SER A 175 -14.49 10.86 22.62
N GLY A 176 -13.33 10.86 21.97
CA GLY A 176 -12.15 11.63 22.38
C GLY A 176 -11.29 10.93 23.42
N LYS A 177 -11.60 9.67 23.77
CA LYS A 177 -10.80 8.84 24.67
C LYS A 177 -9.52 8.41 23.95
N GLN A 178 -8.41 8.43 24.69
CA GLN A 178 -7.09 8.21 24.12
C GLN A 178 -6.45 6.92 24.61
N SER A 179 -5.77 6.23 23.70
CA SER A 179 -4.93 5.06 23.98
C SER A 179 -3.51 5.31 23.51
N LEU A 180 -2.53 5.19 24.41
CA LEU A 180 -1.11 5.27 24.04
C LEU A 180 -0.69 4.01 23.28
N ILE A 181 0.09 4.19 22.23
CA ILE A 181 0.66 3.12 21.42
C ILE A 181 2.18 3.08 21.69
N GLN A 182 2.68 1.94 22.13
CA GLN A 182 4.12 1.62 22.14
C GLN A 182 4.38 0.48 21.16
N ILE A 183 5.47 0.60 20.42
CA ILE A 183 5.90 -0.29 19.36
C ILE A 183 7.32 -0.75 19.70
N LYS A 184 7.56 -2.06 19.72
CA LYS A 184 8.89 -2.63 19.90
C LYS A 184 9.21 -3.60 18.78
N ARG A 185 10.19 -3.23 17.95
CA ARG A 185 10.77 -4.14 16.96
C ARG A 185 11.84 -5.02 17.61
N ARG A 186 11.55 -6.30 17.75
CA ARG A 186 12.53 -7.38 17.98
C ARG A 186 13.11 -7.84 16.64
N THR A 187 14.39 -8.18 16.63
CA THR A 187 15.12 -8.66 15.44
C THR A 187 15.15 -10.18 15.33
N LYS A 188 14.60 -10.90 16.31
CA LYS A 188 14.58 -12.36 16.35
C LYS A 188 13.15 -12.88 16.41
N ALA A 189 12.84 -13.83 15.55
CA ALA A 189 11.51 -14.42 15.43
C ALA A 189 11.04 -15.17 16.68
N ASN A 190 11.94 -15.65 17.53
CA ASN A 190 11.62 -16.37 18.76
C ASN A 190 11.78 -15.51 20.02
N ALA A 191 11.87 -14.18 19.88
CA ALA A 191 11.96 -13.29 21.02
C ALA A 191 10.66 -13.34 21.84
N THR A 192 10.79 -13.24 23.16
CA THR A 192 9.66 -13.07 24.09
C THR A 192 9.64 -11.63 24.59
N GLU A 193 8.47 -11.00 24.59
CA GLU A 193 8.31 -9.65 25.13
C GLU A 193 8.11 -9.67 26.66
N GLY A 194 8.92 -8.87 27.34
CA GLY A 194 9.01 -8.83 28.80
C GLY A 194 8.12 -7.76 29.42
N VAL A 195 8.05 -7.75 30.75
CA VAL A 195 7.20 -6.80 31.50
C VAL A 195 7.79 -5.39 31.61
N GLU A 196 9.10 -5.23 31.43
CA GLU A 196 9.80 -3.97 31.68
C GLU A 196 9.26 -2.82 30.82
N ALA A 197 9.12 -3.05 29.52
CA ALA A 197 8.60 -2.04 28.59
C ALA A 197 7.12 -1.71 28.85
N LEU A 198 6.31 -2.66 29.32
CA LEU A 198 4.91 -2.40 29.70
C LEU A 198 4.83 -1.49 30.92
N ARG A 199 5.75 -1.66 31.89
CA ARG A 199 5.77 -0.83 33.11
C ARG A 199 6.07 0.63 32.80
N ALA A 200 7.00 0.88 31.88
CA ALA A 200 7.38 2.22 31.56
C ALA A 200 6.36 2.92 30.64
N LEU A 201 5.65 2.19 29.75
CA LEU A 201 4.44 2.72 29.10
C LEU A 201 3.37 3.18 30.11
N ILE A 202 3.12 2.39 31.17
CA ILE A 202 2.20 2.77 32.24
C ILE A 202 2.70 3.96 33.06
N GLY A 203 4.01 4.11 33.23
CA GLY A 203 4.58 5.33 33.80
C GLY A 203 4.15 6.58 33.02
N THR A 204 4.14 6.49 31.69
CA THR A 204 3.70 7.57 30.81
C THR A 204 2.19 7.82 30.90
N THR A 205 1.35 6.79 30.96
CA THR A 205 -0.12 6.99 31.05
C THR A 205 -0.56 7.74 32.31
N VAL A 206 0.15 7.56 33.42
CA VAL A 206 -0.18 8.21 34.70
C VAL A 206 0.09 9.72 34.65
N ILE A 207 1.00 10.16 33.79
CA ILE A 207 1.40 11.58 33.66
C ILE A 207 0.55 12.30 32.61
N GLU A 208 0.05 11.58 31.60
CA GLU A 208 -0.71 12.15 30.48
C GLU A 208 -2.20 12.29 30.80
N ASP A 209 -2.76 13.48 30.57
CA ASP A 209 -4.18 13.73 30.75
C ASP A 209 -5.02 13.00 29.69
N ASN A 210 -6.20 12.51 30.10
CA ASN A 210 -7.20 11.90 29.22
C ASN A 210 -6.75 10.62 28.48
N VAL A 211 -5.66 9.99 28.92
CA VAL A 211 -5.25 8.66 28.49
C VAL A 211 -5.94 7.61 29.35
N ARG A 212 -6.66 6.70 28.69
CA ARG A 212 -7.45 5.64 29.36
C ARG A 212 -7.25 4.26 28.73
N GLY A 213 -6.33 4.13 27.78
CA GLY A 213 -5.99 2.86 27.16
C GLY A 213 -4.50 2.75 26.86
N CYS A 214 -4.04 1.52 26.72
CA CYS A 214 -2.70 1.16 26.25
C CYS A 214 -2.80 0.14 25.13
N ILE A 215 -1.97 0.31 24.11
CA ILE A 215 -1.77 -0.67 23.04
C ILE A 215 -0.26 -0.89 22.93
N PHE A 216 0.18 -2.12 23.16
CA PHE A 216 1.58 -2.50 23.05
C PHE A 216 1.74 -3.47 21.88
N VAL A 217 2.46 -3.04 20.85
CA VAL A 217 2.76 -3.83 19.66
C VAL A 217 4.20 -4.29 19.72
N SER A 218 4.44 -5.59 19.58
CA SER A 218 5.80 -6.14 19.52
C SER A 218 5.94 -7.12 18.37
N THR A 219 7.09 -7.11 17.69
CA THR A 219 7.43 -8.17 16.72
C THR A 219 7.96 -9.43 17.40
N ALA A 220 7.92 -9.52 18.73
CA ALA A 220 8.14 -10.76 19.46
C ALA A 220 7.14 -11.86 19.06
N ASP A 221 7.52 -13.12 19.22
CA ASP A 221 6.63 -14.27 18.98
C ASP A 221 5.41 -14.25 19.91
N HIS A 222 5.63 -13.85 21.16
CA HIS A 222 4.60 -13.76 22.18
C HIS A 222 5.04 -12.87 23.36
N PHE A 223 4.07 -12.43 24.15
CA PHE A 223 4.30 -11.84 25.46
C PHE A 223 4.48 -12.91 26.54
N SER A 224 5.44 -12.69 27.44
CA SER A 224 5.64 -13.54 28.61
C SER A 224 4.41 -13.55 29.53
N LYS A 225 4.22 -14.65 30.29
CA LYS A 225 3.13 -14.72 31.28
C LYS A 225 3.15 -13.54 32.28
N PRO A 226 4.29 -13.13 32.86
CA PRO A 226 4.34 -11.94 33.71
C PRO A 226 3.90 -10.64 33.02
N ALA A 227 4.16 -10.48 31.72
CA ALA A 227 3.69 -9.31 30.97
C ALA A 227 2.16 -9.31 30.83
N LYS A 228 1.56 -10.47 30.50
CA LYS A 228 0.10 -10.64 30.42
C LYS A 228 -0.59 -10.44 31.76
N ASP A 229 -0.03 -11.01 32.83
CA ASP A 229 -0.54 -10.84 34.20
C ASP A 229 -0.43 -9.36 34.63
N TYR A 230 0.67 -8.68 34.27
CA TYR A 230 0.83 -7.25 34.54
C TYR A 230 -0.23 -6.39 33.84
N ALA A 231 -0.44 -6.58 32.53
CA ALA A 231 -1.47 -5.84 31.78
C ALA A 231 -2.88 -6.04 32.39
N SER A 232 -3.21 -7.28 32.75
CA SER A 232 -4.49 -7.62 33.41
C SER A 232 -4.63 -6.93 34.76
N ASN A 233 -3.56 -6.91 35.57
CA ASN A 233 -3.55 -6.26 36.87
C ASN A 233 -3.70 -4.73 36.78
N VAL A 234 -3.16 -4.10 35.73
CA VAL A 234 -3.33 -2.66 35.49
C VAL A 234 -4.80 -2.33 35.22
N ILE A 235 -5.49 -3.14 34.42
CA ILE A 235 -6.93 -3.00 34.14
C ILE A 235 -7.73 -3.24 35.43
N ASN A 236 -7.46 -4.32 36.17
CA ASN A 236 -8.16 -4.66 37.41
C ASN A 236 -8.02 -3.58 38.50
N LYS A 237 -6.94 -2.80 38.47
CA LYS A 237 -6.70 -1.67 39.36
C LYS A 237 -7.30 -0.35 38.86
N ASN A 238 -8.02 -0.37 37.74
CA ASN A 238 -8.60 0.81 37.08
C ASN A 238 -7.56 1.92 36.79
N ILE A 239 -6.31 1.54 36.49
CA ILE A 239 -5.27 2.50 36.08
C ILE A 239 -5.57 2.97 34.64
N VAL A 240 -5.92 2.04 33.76
CA VAL A 240 -6.48 2.26 32.43
C VAL A 240 -7.68 1.35 32.23
N ASP A 241 -8.54 1.69 31.28
CA ASP A 241 -9.74 0.91 30.96
C ASP A 241 -9.40 -0.28 30.05
N THR A 242 -8.38 -0.14 29.19
CA THR A 242 -7.94 -1.19 28.26
C THR A 242 -6.42 -1.28 28.19
N PHE A 243 -5.90 -2.50 27.99
CA PHE A 243 -4.49 -2.76 27.74
C PHE A 243 -4.34 -3.91 26.75
N ASP A 244 -4.16 -3.56 25.48
CA ASP A 244 -4.04 -4.50 24.38
C ASP A 244 -2.56 -4.89 24.16
N LEU A 245 -2.30 -6.20 24.06
CA LEU A 245 -0.98 -6.76 23.80
C LEU A 245 -1.01 -7.46 22.44
N ILE A 246 -0.38 -6.86 21.44
CA ILE A 246 -0.39 -7.32 20.05
C ILE A 246 0.99 -7.87 19.72
N ASP A 247 1.09 -9.18 19.58
CA ASP A 247 2.34 -9.85 19.19
C ASP A 247 2.51 -9.87 17.66
N CYS A 248 3.62 -10.43 17.18
CA CYS A 248 3.94 -10.43 15.75
C CYS A 248 2.84 -11.10 14.92
N LYS A 249 2.29 -12.22 15.40
CA LYS A 249 1.26 -12.98 14.67
C LYS A 249 -0.04 -12.19 14.61
N GLU A 250 -0.44 -11.58 15.72
CA GLU A 250 -1.64 -10.75 15.74
C GLU A 250 -1.50 -9.51 14.86
N PHE A 251 -0.34 -8.84 14.89
CA PHE A 251 -0.07 -7.67 14.05
C PHE A 251 -0.13 -8.02 12.55
N LEU A 252 0.54 -9.11 12.14
CA LEU A 252 0.52 -9.57 10.75
C LEU A 252 -0.89 -9.92 10.28
N ARG A 253 -1.71 -10.54 11.15
CA ARG A 253 -3.12 -10.80 10.87
C ARG A 253 -3.91 -9.50 10.66
N MET A 254 -3.68 -8.49 11.50
CA MET A 254 -4.31 -7.17 11.32
C MET A 254 -3.89 -6.53 9.98
N ALA A 255 -2.61 -6.62 9.63
CA ALA A 255 -2.07 -6.08 8.38
C ALA A 255 -2.66 -6.75 7.13
N ASP A 256 -2.86 -8.08 7.17
CA ASP A 256 -3.48 -8.84 6.08
C ASP A 256 -4.97 -8.47 5.91
N LEU A 257 -5.71 -8.31 7.01
CA LEU A 257 -7.13 -7.93 6.98
C LEU A 257 -7.40 -6.55 6.34
N VAL A 258 -6.39 -5.67 6.29
CA VAL A 258 -6.51 -4.34 5.69
C VAL A 258 -5.74 -4.22 4.38
N ARG A 259 -5.26 -5.32 3.82
CA ARG A 259 -4.43 -5.33 2.61
C ARG A 259 -5.14 -4.75 1.39
N ASP A 260 -6.41 -5.07 1.21
CA ASP A 260 -7.20 -4.70 0.02
C ASP A 260 -7.54 -3.20 -0.04
N LYS A 261 -7.17 -2.43 1.00
CA LYS A 261 -7.30 -0.96 1.02
C LYS A 261 -6.16 -0.24 0.30
N LEU A 262 -5.11 -0.96 -0.09
CA LEU A 262 -3.96 -0.36 -0.76
C LEU A 262 -4.24 -0.20 -2.25
N PRO A 263 -4.21 1.03 -2.79
CA PRO A 263 -4.46 1.24 -4.21
C PRO A 263 -3.33 0.63 -5.05
N ASP A 264 -3.66 0.09 -6.22
CA ASP A 264 -2.68 -0.21 -7.24
C ASP A 264 -2.44 1.01 -8.13
N VAL A 265 -1.19 1.29 -8.47
CA VAL A 265 -0.84 2.52 -9.20
C VAL A 265 -1.56 2.63 -10.53
N TRP A 266 -1.71 1.52 -11.26
CA TRP A 266 -2.41 1.47 -12.54
C TRP A 266 -3.91 1.82 -12.43
N THR A 267 -4.53 1.71 -11.26
CA THR A 267 -5.96 2.11 -11.09
C THR A 267 -6.16 3.61 -11.31
N LYS A 268 -5.13 4.42 -11.05
CA LYS A 268 -5.14 5.88 -11.29
C LYS A 268 -5.03 6.23 -12.77
N LEU A 269 -4.68 5.26 -13.62
CA LEU A 269 -4.51 5.44 -15.07
C LEU A 269 -5.78 5.12 -15.86
N LEU A 270 -6.75 4.46 -15.23
CA LEU A 270 -7.99 4.05 -15.89
C LEU A 270 -8.76 5.28 -16.40
N LYS A 271 -9.22 5.20 -17.64
CA LYS A 271 -9.93 6.28 -18.34
C LYS A 271 -11.40 5.96 -18.59
N LEU A 272 -11.78 4.68 -18.54
CA LEU A 272 -13.13 4.21 -18.83
C LEU A 272 -13.98 3.93 -17.58
#